data_AF-A0A7J4TPW0-F1
#
_entry.id   AF-A0A7J4TPW0-F1
#
_cell.length_a   1.000
_cell.length_b   1.000
_cell.length_c   1.000
_cell.angle_alpha   90.00
_cell.angle_beta   90.00
_cell.angle_gamma   90.00
#
_symmetry.space_group_name_H-M   'P 1'
#
loop_
_entity.id
_entity.type
_entity.pdbx_description
1 polymer ?
#
loop_
_entity_poly.entity_id
_entity_poly.type
_entity_poly.pdbx_seq_one_letter_code
_entity_poly.pdbx_strand_id
1 'polypeptide(L)'
;IYFWNFIVLMVFTLFELGAVFFETVPFTDIDISRSAVWAILIGVGIVKGYGIAAFFMHLRDEHKWFNITFMFPWIFVALMLWGIGLSNPEGISGLPSWCTPDWSYATER
;
A
#
# COMPACT_ATOMS: atom_id res chain seq x y z
N ILE A 1 -10.63 -14.47 18.30
CA ILE A 1 -10.28 -13.12 17.77
C ILE A 1 -9.35 -13.23 16.57
N TYR A 2 -8.23 -13.96 16.65
CA TYR A 2 -7.27 -14.08 15.54
C TYR A 2 -7.81 -14.74 14.27
N PHE A 3 -8.61 -15.80 14.39
CA PHE A 3 -9.19 -16.52 13.24
C PHE A 3 -10.08 -15.63 12.37
N TRP A 4 -10.96 -14.84 12.98
CA TRP A 4 -11.84 -13.92 12.25
C TRP A 4 -11.07 -12.76 11.61
N ASN A 5 -10.07 -12.20 12.30
CA ASN A 5 -9.19 -11.18 11.71
C ASN A 5 -8.38 -11.75 10.53
N PHE A 6 -7.91 -13.00 10.63
CA PHE A 6 -7.21 -13.67 9.55
C PHE A 6 -8.10 -13.84 8.31
N ILE A 7 -9.35 -14.29 8.49
CA ILE A 7 -10.31 -14.41 7.37
C ILE A 7 -10.54 -13.05 6.70
N VAL A 8 -10.72 -11.98 7.48
CA VAL A 8 -10.91 -10.63 6.93
C VAL A 8 -9.70 -10.19 6.09
N LEU A 9 -8.48 -10.44 6.56
CA LEU A 9 -7.26 -10.14 5.78
C LEU A 9 -7.17 -10.97 4.50
N MET A 10 -7.56 -12.24 4.53
CA MET A 10 -7.59 -13.09 3.33
C MET A 10 -8.61 -12.60 2.31
N VAL A 11 -9.81 -12.21 2.75
CA VAL A 11 -10.84 -11.62 1.87
C VAL A 11 -10.34 -10.33 1.22
N PHE A 12 -9.72 -9.43 1.99
CA PHE A 12 -9.14 -8.22 1.43
C PHE A 12 -8.01 -8.50 0.43
N THR A 13 -7.21 -9.54 0.68
CA THR A 13 -6.17 -9.97 -0.27
C THR A 13 -6.78 -10.50 -1.57
N LEU A 14 -7.91 -11.22 -1.51
CA LEU A 14 -8.63 -11.63 -2.71
C LEU A 14 -9.17 -10.43 -3.50
N PHE A 15 -9.63 -9.38 -2.83
CA PHE A 15 -10.05 -8.15 -3.50
C PHE A 15 -8.90 -7.41 -4.18
N GLU A 16 -7.71 -7.35 -3.58
CA GLU A 16 -6.52 -6.77 -4.21
C GLU A 16 -6.15 -7.54 -5.48
N LEU A 17 -6.12 -8.87 -5.39
CA LEU A 17 -5.82 -9.73 -6.53
C LEU A 17 -6.90 -9.60 -7.62
N GLY A 18 -8.17 -9.56 -7.24
CA GLY A 18 -9.28 -9.36 -8.18
C GLY A 18 -9.20 -8.00 -8.89
N ALA A 19 -8.90 -6.93 -8.18
CA ALA A 19 -8.78 -5.59 -8.76
C ALA A 19 -7.59 -5.45 -9.73
N VAL A 20 -6.53 -6.25 -9.54
CA VAL A 20 -5.38 -6.27 -10.45
C VAL A 20 -5.63 -7.19 -11.66
N PHE A 21 -6.28 -8.34 -11.44
CA PHE A 21 -6.47 -9.38 -12.45
C PHE A 21 -7.60 -9.10 -13.44
N PHE A 22 -8.71 -8.50 -12.99
CA PHE A 22 -9.85 -8.22 -13.84
C PHE A 22 -9.76 -6.81 -14.45
N GLU A 23 -10.06 -6.70 -15.74
CA GLU A 23 -10.14 -5.42 -16.46
C GLU A 23 -11.53 -4.78 -16.32
N THR A 24 -12.57 -5.59 -16.17
CA THR A 24 -13.95 -5.16 -15.91
C THR A 24 -14.44 -5.68 -14.57
N VAL A 25 -15.36 -4.96 -13.92
CA VAL A 25 -15.96 -5.44 -12.68
C VAL A 25 -16.76 -6.72 -13.00
N PRO A 26 -16.48 -7.85 -12.31
CA PRO A 26 -17.13 -9.11 -12.62
C PRO A 26 -18.65 -8.94 -12.58
N PHE A 27 -19.33 -9.48 -13.58
CA PHE A 27 -20.79 -9.38 -13.80
C PHE A 27 -21.31 -8.02 -14.28
N THR A 28 -20.43 -7.10 -14.72
CA THR A 28 -20.83 -5.81 -15.31
C THR A 28 -19.92 -5.43 -16.49
N ASP A 29 -20.40 -4.56 -17.38
CA ASP A 29 -19.60 -4.00 -18.49
C ASP A 29 -18.83 -2.73 -18.08
N ILE A 30 -18.52 -2.59 -16.79
CA ILE A 30 -17.83 -1.40 -16.26
C ILE A 30 -16.32 -1.65 -16.27
N ASP A 31 -15.60 -0.91 -17.11
CA ASP A 31 -14.14 -0.92 -17.15
C ASP A 31 -13.55 -0.38 -15.85
N ILE A 32 -12.59 -1.12 -15.29
CA ILE A 32 -11.87 -0.73 -14.09
C ILE A 32 -10.72 0.18 -14.51
N SER A 33 -10.94 1.48 -14.32
CA SER A 33 -9.90 2.46 -14.55
C SER A 33 -8.66 2.20 -13.70
N ARG A 34 -7.49 2.61 -14.20
CA ARG A 34 -6.23 2.47 -13.47
C ARG A 34 -6.28 3.19 -12.12
N SER A 35 -6.91 4.36 -12.05
CA SER A 35 -7.10 5.09 -10.79
C SER A 35 -7.96 4.32 -9.79
N ALA A 36 -8.96 3.57 -10.25
CA ALA A 36 -9.77 2.72 -9.38
C ALA A 36 -8.96 1.56 -8.77
N VAL A 37 -8.11 0.90 -9.57
CA VAL A 37 -7.20 -0.16 -9.05
C VAL A 37 -6.27 0.40 -7.99
N TRP A 38 -5.64 1.56 -8.25
CA TRP A 38 -4.77 2.22 -7.29
C TRP A 38 -5.51 2.60 -6.00
N ALA A 39 -6.72 3.14 -6.12
CA ALA A 39 -7.54 3.49 -4.96
C ALA A 39 -7.87 2.25 -4.11
N ILE A 40 -8.21 1.12 -4.74
CA ILE A 40 -8.48 -0.14 -4.06
C ILE A 40 -7.23 -0.67 -3.36
N LEU A 41 -6.09 -0.76 -4.07
CA LEU A 41 -4.84 -1.27 -3.50
C LEU A 41 -4.36 -0.42 -2.32
N ILE A 42 -4.41 0.91 -2.43
CA ILE A 42 -4.01 1.81 -1.34
C ILE A 42 -4.99 1.72 -0.18
N GLY A 43 -6.30 1.79 -0.45
CA GLY A 43 -7.33 1.77 0.59
C GLY A 43 -7.33 0.46 1.38
N VAL A 44 -7.31 -0.67 0.67
CA VAL A 44 -7.26 -2.01 1.27
C VAL A 44 -5.94 -2.22 2.00
N GLY A 45 -4.81 -1.79 1.42
CA GLY A 45 -3.49 -1.86 2.05
C GLY A 45 -3.43 -1.13 3.40
N ILE A 46 -4.02 0.06 3.51
CA ILE A 46 -4.09 0.82 4.78
C ILE A 46 -4.90 0.07 5.83
N VAL A 47 -6.10 -0.41 5.47
CA VAL A 47 -6.98 -1.14 6.40
C VAL A 47 -6.32 -2.41 6.90
N LYS A 48 -5.67 -3.17 6.01
CA LYS A 48 -4.93 -4.39 6.38
C LYS A 48 -3.73 -4.07 7.26
N GLY A 49 -2.95 -3.05 6.91
CA GLY A 49 -1.80 -2.60 7.69
C GLY A 49 -2.19 -2.27 9.14
N TYR A 50 -3.30 -1.54 9.31
CA TYR A 50 -3.86 -1.28 10.64
C TYR A 50 -4.31 -2.57 11.34
N GLY A 51 -5.02 -3.46 10.65
CA GLY A 51 -5.48 -4.72 11.24
C GLY A 51 -4.34 -5.62 11.72
N ILE A 52 -3.25 -5.69 10.95
CA ILE A 52 -2.04 -6.45 11.31
C ILE A 52 -1.36 -5.81 12.53
N ALA A 53 -1.14 -4.50 12.49
CA ALA A 53 -0.50 -3.77 13.59
C ALA A 53 -1.33 -3.90 14.89
N ALA A 54 -2.62 -3.62 14.84
CA ALA A 54 -3.48 -3.60 16.02
C ALA A 54 -3.69 -5.00 16.62
N PHE A 55 -3.99 -6.02 15.80
CA PHE A 55 -4.44 -7.33 16.28
C PHE A 55 -3.38 -8.43 16.26
N PHE A 56 -2.49 -8.46 15.26
CA PHE A 56 -1.46 -9.50 15.16
C PHE A 56 -0.17 -9.11 15.88
N MET A 57 0.21 -7.83 15.82
CA MET A 57 1.35 -7.29 16.57
C MET A 57 0.99 -6.85 17.99
N HIS A 58 -0.29 -6.99 18.40
CA HIS A 58 -0.80 -6.61 19.72
C HIS A 58 -0.58 -5.15 20.14
N LEU A 59 -0.20 -4.28 19.20
CA LEU A 59 0.13 -2.88 19.46
C LEU A 59 -1.03 -2.08 20.07
N ARG A 60 -2.27 -2.53 19.88
CA ARG A 60 -3.45 -1.84 20.43
C ARG A 60 -3.49 -1.91 21.96
N ASP A 61 -3.06 -3.02 22.55
CA ASP A 61 -3.19 -3.26 23.99
C ASP A 61 -1.86 -2.97 24.73
N GLU A 62 -0.83 -2.55 23.98
CA GLU A 62 0.51 -2.25 24.47
C GLU A 62 0.69 -0.78 24.91
N HIS A 63 1.80 -0.53 25.61
CA HIS A 63 2.12 0.81 26.10
C HIS A 63 2.36 1.80 24.94
N LYS A 64 1.86 3.04 25.07
CA LYS A 64 1.86 4.08 24.03
C LYS A 64 3.21 4.34 23.34
N TRP A 65 4.33 4.12 24.02
CA TRP A 65 5.67 4.31 23.45
C TRP A 65 5.99 3.29 22.36
N PHE A 66 5.49 2.06 22.46
CA PHE A 66 5.68 1.04 21.42
C PHE A 66 4.96 1.41 20.11
N ASN A 67 3.77 2.02 20.20
CA ASN A 67 3.04 2.50 19.02
C ASN A 67 3.77 3.63 18.29
N ILE A 68 4.43 4.52 19.04
CA ILE A 68 5.24 5.60 18.46
C ILE A 68 6.48 5.03 17.77
N THR A 69 7.18 4.08 18.41
CA THR A 69 8.34 3.44 17.80
C THR A 69 7.98 2.63 16.56
N PHE A 70 6.81 1.98 16.52
CA PHE A 70 6.30 1.31 15.32
C PHE A 70 6.09 2.27 14.13
N MET A 71 5.72 3.53 14.39
CA MET A 71 5.57 4.56 13.35
C MET A 71 6.90 5.11 12.84
N PHE A 72 8.01 4.90 13.55
CA PHE A 72 9.32 5.48 13.19
C PHE A 72 9.79 5.10 11.77
N PRO A 73 9.75 3.81 11.33
CA PRO A 73 10.13 3.46 9.96
C PRO A 73 9.29 4.17 8.90
N TRP A 74 7.98 4.34 9.14
CA TRP A 74 7.09 5.02 8.21
C TRP A 74 7.39 6.52 8.10
N ILE A 75 7.64 7.17 9.24
CA ILE A 75 8.06 8.58 9.29
C ILE A 75 9.40 8.74 8.58
N PHE A 76 10.35 7.83 8.81
CA PHE A 76 11.65 7.85 8.14
C PHE A 76 11.52 7.70 6.62
N VAL A 77 10.71 6.76 6.12
CA VAL A 77 10.44 6.61 4.69
C VAL A 77 9.80 7.87 4.11
N ALA A 78 8.82 8.46 4.80
CA ALA A 78 8.20 9.71 4.37
C ALA A 78 9.22 10.86 4.27
N LEU A 79 10.11 10.97 5.26
CA LEU A 79 11.22 11.94 5.25
C LEU A 79 12.21 11.68 4.11
N MET A 80 12.52 10.42 3.80
CA MET A 80 13.40 10.07 2.67
C MET A 80 12.77 10.45 1.33
N LEU A 81 11.49 10.18 1.14
CA LEU A 81 10.74 10.59 -0.06
C LEU A 81 10.66 12.11 -0.19
N TRP A 82 10.45 12.82 0.92
CA TRP A 82 10.44 14.28 0.93
C TRP A 82 11.83 14.87 0.65
N GLY A 83 12.84 14.40 1.38
CA GLY A 83 14.22 14.90 1.31
C GLY A 83 14.87 14.62 -0.04
N ILE A 84 14.81 13.38 -0.53
CA ILE A 84 15.46 13.01 -1.80
C ILE A 84 14.54 13.33 -2.98
N GLY A 85 13.27 12.97 -2.88
CA GLY A 85 12.33 13.02 -4.00
C GLY A 85 11.79 14.41 -4.32
N LEU A 86 11.54 15.26 -3.32
CA LEU A 86 10.93 16.59 -3.52
C LEU A 86 11.89 17.77 -3.36
N SER A 87 13.05 17.58 -2.71
CA SER A 87 13.98 18.68 -2.41
C SER A 87 15.13 18.81 -3.41
N ASN A 88 15.20 17.97 -4.45
CA ASN A 88 16.19 18.04 -5.53
C ASN A 88 15.53 18.39 -6.87
N PRO A 89 16.16 19.23 -7.72
CA PRO A 89 15.61 19.62 -9.01
C PRO A 89 15.46 18.46 -10.00
N GLU A 90 16.31 17.44 -9.91
CA GLU A 90 16.16 16.20 -10.69
C GLU A 90 15.34 15.12 -9.96
N GLY A 91 15.03 15.30 -8.67
CA GLY A 91 14.20 14.41 -7.87
C GLY A 91 14.53 12.92 -8.01
N ILE A 92 13.48 12.10 -8.17
CA ILE A 92 13.61 10.65 -8.40
C ILE A 92 14.11 10.33 -9.82
N SER A 93 13.90 11.24 -10.78
CA SER A 93 14.30 11.08 -12.18
C SER A 93 15.81 11.16 -12.45
N GLY A 94 16.58 11.77 -11.55
CA GLY A 94 18.05 11.83 -11.62
C GLY A 94 18.76 10.62 -11.00
N LEU A 95 18.02 9.65 -10.46
CA LEU A 95 18.60 8.46 -9.86
C LEU A 95 19.09 7.48 -10.96
N PRO A 96 20.17 6.72 -10.70
CA PRO A 96 20.64 5.70 -11.63
C PRO A 96 19.55 4.69 -12.01
N SER A 97 19.65 4.08 -13.19
CA SER A 97 18.63 3.17 -13.75
C SER A 97 18.34 1.91 -12.92
N TRP A 98 19.16 1.59 -11.91
CA TRP A 98 18.91 0.51 -10.96
C TRP A 98 18.07 0.94 -9.75
N CYS A 99 17.91 2.24 -9.53
CA CYS A 99 17.03 2.85 -8.52
C CYS A 99 15.71 3.36 -9.11
N THR A 100 15.63 3.58 -10.43
CA THR A 100 14.43 4.02 -11.13
C THR A 100 13.74 2.82 -11.79
N PRO A 101 12.52 2.44 -11.38
CA PRO A 101 11.78 1.39 -12.06
C PRO A 101 11.53 1.77 -13.54
N ASP A 102 11.55 0.78 -14.43
CA ASP A 102 11.12 0.99 -15.82
C ASP A 102 9.62 1.32 -15.84
N TRP A 103 9.26 2.56 -16.13
CA TRP A 103 7.85 3.01 -16.10
C TRP A 103 7.00 2.47 -17.26
N SER A 104 7.52 1.59 -18.12
CA SER A 104 6.80 0.98 -19.25
C SER A 104 5.53 0.21 -18.85
N TYR A 105 5.47 -0.34 -17.63
CA TYR A 105 4.27 -1.01 -17.08
C TYR A 105 3.26 -0.03 -16.45
N ALA A 106 3.69 1.21 -16.20
CA ALA A 106 2.77 2.33 -16.18
C ALA A 106 2.57 2.79 -17.61
N THR A 107 1.61 3.62 -17.99
CA THR A 107 1.42 3.96 -19.42
C THR A 107 0.83 2.83 -20.29
N GLU A 108 1.43 1.65 -20.37
CA GLU A 108 0.87 0.51 -21.12
C GLU A 108 0.14 -0.43 -20.17
N ARG A 109 -1.18 -0.51 -20.35
CA ARG A 109 -2.02 -1.55 -19.75
C ARG A 109 -2.85 -2.15 -20.87
#